data_AF-A0A4R4E2Y3-F1
#
_entry.id   AF-A0A4R4E2Y3-F1
#
_cell.length_a   1.000
_cell.length_b   1.000
_cell.length_c   1.000
_cell.angle_alpha   90.00
_cell.angle_beta   90.00
_cell.angle_gamma   90.00
#
_symmetry.space_group_name_H-M   'P 1'
#
loop_
_entity.id
_entity.type
_entity.pdbx_description
1 polymer ?
#
loop_
_entity_poly.entity_id
_entity_poly.type
_entity_poly.pdbx_seq_one_letter_code
_entity_poly.pdbx_strand_id
1 'polypeptide(L)'
;MDEQAFLQRLSEKADKLHINPFLLLSGLEGLYTFREVPLNALNMDYLDSLVLSLFALRIGDQFHALAEAGLQGGTEAAQAAARRELEPISGEELETTSNEYLRSFAGILQGSTPLRRYHEKALEAAALEVSAVQQRYGSPSIGSILIHVCKTELGDVLPLGSLFSA
;
A
#
# COMPACT_ATOMS: atom_id res chain seq x y z
N MET A 1 -14.35 9.63 -16.46
CA MET A 1 -14.77 9.42 -15.06
C MET A 1 -14.31 10.64 -14.29
N ASP A 2 -15.16 11.20 -13.44
CA ASP A 2 -14.75 12.27 -12.53
C ASP A 2 -13.94 11.63 -11.39
N GLU A 3 -12.63 11.89 -11.36
CA GLU A 3 -11.69 11.30 -10.41
C GLU A 3 -12.02 11.69 -8.97
N GLN A 4 -12.44 12.93 -8.74
CA GLN A 4 -12.78 13.42 -7.41
C GLN A 4 -14.05 12.75 -6.89
N ALA A 5 -15.07 12.63 -7.76
CA ALA A 5 -16.30 11.91 -7.42
C ALA A 5 -16.04 10.41 -7.17
N PHE A 6 -15.11 9.81 -7.92
CA PHE A 6 -14.69 8.42 -7.70
C PHE A 6 -14.01 8.25 -6.33
N LEU A 7 -13.00 9.06 -6.01
CA LEU A 7 -12.28 9.00 -4.75
C LEU A 7 -13.21 9.22 -3.55
N GLN A 8 -14.17 10.14 -3.67
CA GLN A 8 -15.18 10.35 -2.63
C GLN A 8 -16.02 9.10 -2.37
N ARG A 9 -16.58 8.49 -3.43
CA ARG A 9 -17.39 7.26 -3.28
C ARG A 9 -16.57 6.10 -2.74
N LEU A 10 -15.31 5.99 -3.16
CA LEU A 10 -14.38 4.98 -2.65
C LEU A 10 -14.15 5.17 -1.14
N SER A 11 -13.92 6.41 -0.71
CA SER A 11 -13.76 6.74 0.72
C SER A 11 -15.01 6.41 1.52
N GLU A 12 -16.20 6.81 1.05
CA GLU A 12 -17.47 6.51 1.72
C GLU A 12 -17.72 4.99 1.85
N LYS A 13 -17.29 4.20 0.86
CA LYS A 13 -17.37 2.74 0.94
C LYS A 13 -16.33 2.17 1.89
N ALA A 14 -15.10 2.64 1.82
CA ALA A 14 -14.01 2.23 2.68
C ALA A 14 -14.38 2.40 4.16
N ASP A 15 -14.98 3.55 4.51
CA ASP A 15 -15.49 3.83 5.86
C ASP A 15 -16.55 2.82 6.31
N LYS A 16 -17.51 2.48 5.44
CA LYS A 16 -18.55 1.47 5.73
C LYS A 16 -17.99 0.07 5.94
N LEU A 17 -16.94 -0.28 5.20
CA LEU A 17 -16.26 -1.57 5.30
C LEU A 17 -15.20 -1.59 6.42
N HIS A 18 -14.95 -0.43 7.06
CA HIS A 18 -13.87 -0.20 8.01
C HIS A 18 -12.48 -0.53 7.44
N ILE A 19 -12.29 -0.40 6.13
CA ILE A 19 -11.02 -0.61 5.43
C ILE A 19 -10.40 0.76 5.21
N ASN A 20 -9.08 0.88 5.37
CA ASN A 20 -8.38 2.11 5.02
C ASN A 20 -8.61 2.45 3.52
N PRO A 21 -9.06 3.67 3.16
CA PRO A 21 -9.34 4.01 1.76
C PRO A 21 -8.13 3.89 0.84
N PHE A 22 -6.92 4.15 1.35
CA PHE A 22 -5.69 3.96 0.59
C PHE A 22 -5.35 2.49 0.38
N LEU A 23 -5.67 1.61 1.33
CA LEU A 23 -5.55 0.17 1.13
C LEU A 23 -6.52 -0.31 0.05
N LEU A 24 -7.76 0.19 0.07
CA LEU A 24 -8.75 -0.16 -0.95
C LEU A 24 -8.31 0.31 -2.35
N LEU A 25 -7.77 1.52 -2.45
CA LEU A 25 -7.22 2.06 -3.69
C LEU A 25 -6.01 1.25 -4.20
N SER A 26 -5.05 0.94 -3.33
CA SER A 26 -3.92 0.05 -3.65
C SER A 26 -4.38 -1.33 -4.10
N GLY A 27 -5.45 -1.84 -3.50
CA GLY A 27 -6.07 -3.08 -3.88
C GLY A 27 -6.63 -3.05 -5.30
N LEU A 28 -7.37 -2.00 -5.63
CA LEU A 28 -7.92 -1.80 -6.97
C LEU A 28 -6.82 -1.72 -8.03
N GLU A 29 -5.74 -1.01 -7.76
CA GLU A 29 -4.59 -0.90 -8.67
C GLU A 29 -3.85 -2.23 -8.83
N GLY A 30 -3.59 -2.94 -7.72
CA GLY A 30 -2.97 -4.26 -7.75
C GLY A 30 -3.80 -5.23 -8.59
N LEU A 31 -5.11 -5.26 -8.38
CA LEU A 31 -6.02 -6.09 -9.14
C LEU A 31 -6.11 -5.71 -10.62
N TYR A 32 -6.10 -4.41 -10.93
CA TYR A 32 -6.08 -3.95 -12.32
C TYR A 32 -4.80 -4.38 -13.05
N THR A 33 -3.66 -4.36 -12.35
CA THR A 33 -2.38 -4.85 -12.85
C THR A 33 -2.42 -6.37 -13.08
N PHE A 34 -3.15 -7.11 -12.24
CA PHE A 34 -3.31 -8.57 -12.32
C PHE A 34 -4.47 -9.04 -13.19
N ARG A 35 -5.20 -8.15 -13.87
CA ARG A 35 -6.47 -8.49 -14.55
C ARG A 35 -6.35 -9.59 -15.62
N GLU A 36 -5.19 -9.71 -16.26
CA GLU A 36 -4.93 -10.69 -17.34
C GLU A 36 -4.12 -11.90 -16.83
N VAL A 37 -3.82 -11.94 -15.52
CA VAL A 37 -2.99 -12.97 -14.91
C VAL A 37 -3.87 -14.09 -14.34
N PRO A 38 -3.61 -15.38 -14.67
CA PRO A 38 -4.39 -16.48 -14.12
C PRO A 38 -4.30 -16.53 -12.59
N LEU A 39 -5.44 -16.73 -11.91
CA LEU A 39 -5.46 -16.85 -10.46
C LEU A 39 -4.94 -18.23 -10.02
N ASN A 40 -3.70 -18.27 -9.55
CA ASN A 40 -3.08 -19.42 -8.91
C ASN A 40 -2.36 -18.96 -7.63
N ALA A 41 -1.93 -19.89 -6.78
CA ALA A 41 -1.33 -19.57 -5.48
C ALA A 41 -0.15 -18.58 -5.59
N LEU A 42 0.77 -18.82 -6.53
CA LEU A 42 1.92 -17.95 -6.75
C LEU A 42 1.50 -16.53 -7.14
N ASN A 43 0.54 -16.40 -8.05
CA ASN A 43 0.05 -15.10 -8.51
C ASN A 43 -0.73 -14.36 -7.41
N MET A 44 -1.37 -15.10 -6.49
CA MET A 44 -2.00 -14.50 -5.32
C MET A 44 -0.98 -13.96 -4.30
N ASP A 45 0.13 -14.68 -4.06
CA ASP A 45 1.20 -14.21 -3.19
C ASP A 45 1.87 -12.94 -3.75
N TYR A 46 2.04 -12.88 -5.08
CA TYR A 46 2.50 -11.67 -5.75
C TYR A 46 1.49 -10.52 -5.66
N LEU A 47 0.20 -10.80 -5.84
CA LEU A 47 -0.85 -9.79 -5.68
C LEU A 47 -0.85 -9.23 -4.26
N ASP A 48 -0.74 -10.08 -3.24
CA ASP A 48 -0.68 -9.66 -1.84
C ASP A 48 0.53 -8.73 -1.59
N SER A 49 1.69 -9.12 -2.10
CA SER A 49 2.93 -8.33 -2.00
C SER A 49 2.84 -7.00 -2.74
N LEU A 50 2.20 -6.99 -3.92
CA LEU A 50 1.99 -5.77 -4.71
C LEU A 50 1.04 -4.81 -3.99
N VAL A 51 -0.09 -5.31 -3.49
CA VAL A 51 -1.06 -4.50 -2.73
C VAL A 51 -0.39 -3.87 -1.50
N LEU A 52 0.35 -4.67 -0.73
CA LEU A 52 1.09 -4.18 0.44
C LEU A 52 2.10 -3.09 0.03
N SER A 53 2.84 -3.29 -1.05
CA SER A 53 3.84 -2.32 -1.53
C SER A 53 3.20 -1.01 -2.00
N LEU A 54 2.14 -1.09 -2.81
CA LEU A 54 1.39 0.09 -3.25
C LEU A 54 0.81 0.86 -2.05
N PHE A 55 0.34 0.16 -1.03
CA PHE A 55 -0.18 0.80 0.17
C PHE A 55 0.93 1.43 1.03
N ALA A 56 2.06 0.74 1.20
CA ALA A 56 3.22 1.28 1.89
C ALA A 56 3.78 2.53 1.20
N LEU A 57 3.76 2.60 -0.14
CA LEU A 57 4.14 3.82 -0.87
C LEU A 57 3.24 5.01 -0.51
N ARG A 58 1.91 4.81 -0.52
CA ARG A 58 0.95 5.87 -0.16
C ARG A 58 1.11 6.36 1.28
N ILE A 59 1.35 5.45 2.22
CA ILE A 59 1.66 5.84 3.60
C ILE A 59 3.03 6.56 3.65
N GLY A 60 4.00 6.08 2.87
CA GLY A 60 5.31 6.69 2.73
C GLY A 60 5.25 8.14 2.26
N ASP A 61 4.37 8.46 1.31
CA ASP A 61 4.15 9.83 0.84
C ASP A 61 3.69 10.76 1.97
N GLN A 62 2.88 10.26 2.90
CA GLN A 62 2.47 11.03 4.09
C GLN A 62 3.64 11.27 5.03
N PHE A 63 4.45 10.23 5.31
CA PHE A 63 5.65 10.40 6.13
C PHE A 63 6.68 11.33 5.49
N HIS A 64 6.82 11.26 4.16
CA HIS A 64 7.67 12.17 3.41
C HIS A 64 7.23 13.62 3.58
N ALA A 65 5.93 13.90 3.37
CA ALA A 65 5.37 15.24 3.56
C ALA A 65 5.55 15.76 5.00
N LEU A 66 5.38 14.90 6.01
CA LEU A 66 5.61 15.25 7.41
C LEU A 66 7.08 15.57 7.69
N ALA A 67 8.02 14.80 7.13
CA ALA A 67 9.44 15.07 7.27
C ALA A 67 9.84 16.39 6.59
N GLU A 68 9.36 16.65 5.37
CA GLU A 68 9.57 17.92 4.67
C GLU A 68 9.02 19.12 5.46
N ALA A 69 7.83 19.00 6.04
CA ALA A 69 7.26 20.03 6.91
C ALA A 69 8.12 20.26 8.17
N GLY A 70 8.66 19.17 8.74
CA GLY A 70 9.58 19.20 9.88
C GLY A 70 10.89 19.93 9.59
N LEU A 71 11.39 19.86 8.35
CA LEU A 71 12.57 20.63 7.91
C LEU A 71 12.29 22.13 7.86
N GLN A 72 11.09 22.52 7.42
CA GLN A 72 10.76 23.93 7.14
C GLN A 72 10.32 24.72 8.39
N GLY A 73 9.74 24.05 9.40
CA GLY A 73 9.14 24.74 10.56
C GLY A 73 9.47 24.14 11.93
N GLY A 74 10.30 23.10 12.01
CA GLY A 74 10.62 22.41 13.27
C GLY A 74 11.68 23.09 14.13
N THR A 75 11.78 22.66 15.39
CA THR A 75 12.95 22.91 16.25
C THR A 75 14.20 22.21 15.67
N GLU A 76 15.40 22.58 16.13
CA GLU A 76 16.65 21.94 15.66
C GLU A 76 16.62 20.40 15.81
N ALA A 77 16.06 19.89 16.91
CA ALA A 77 15.87 18.47 17.12
C ALA A 77 14.87 17.84 16.13
N ALA A 78 13.77 18.53 15.82
CA ALA A 78 12.79 18.05 14.84
C ALA A 78 13.36 18.06 13.41
N GLN A 79 14.15 19.08 13.06
CA GLN A 79 14.85 19.15 11.78
C GLN A 79 15.87 18.03 11.64
N ALA A 80 16.64 17.73 12.69
CA ALA A 80 17.60 16.61 12.68
C ALA A 80 16.89 15.26 12.49
N ALA A 81 15.76 15.04 13.16
CA ALA A 81 14.95 13.83 12.98
C ALA A 81 14.40 13.75 11.54
N ALA A 82 13.83 14.84 11.01
CA ALA A 82 13.32 14.89 9.65
C ALA A 82 14.38 14.59 8.58
N ARG A 83 15.60 15.14 8.72
CA ARG A 83 16.72 14.82 7.82
C ARG A 83 17.05 13.33 7.81
N ARG A 84 17.01 12.70 8.99
CA ARG A 84 17.25 11.26 9.13
C ARG A 84 16.16 10.44 8.44
N GLU A 85 14.89 10.82 8.59
CA GLU A 85 13.78 10.11 7.93
C GLU A 85 13.88 10.17 6.39
N LEU A 86 14.36 11.29 5.87
CA LEU A 86 14.54 11.51 4.44
C LEU A 86 15.83 10.87 3.91
N GLU A 87 16.73 10.36 4.74
CA GLU A 87 17.96 9.76 4.26
C GLU A 87 17.67 8.51 3.40
N PRO A 88 18.25 8.40 2.18
CA PRO A 88 18.17 7.19 1.39
C PRO A 88 18.85 6.02 2.10
N ILE A 89 18.24 4.83 2.02
CA ILE A 89 18.84 3.57 2.46
C ILE A 89 19.76 3.09 1.33
N SER A 90 21.01 2.76 1.66
CA SER A 90 21.97 2.29 0.66
C SER A 90 21.63 0.87 0.19
N GLY A 91 22.11 0.50 -1.00
CA GLY A 91 21.95 -0.87 -1.51
C GLY A 91 22.57 -1.92 -0.58
N GLU A 92 23.77 -1.66 -0.06
CA GLU A 92 24.47 -2.54 0.90
C GLU A 92 23.65 -2.76 2.18
N GLU A 93 22.99 -1.72 2.67
CA GLU A 93 22.12 -1.81 3.84
C GLU A 93 20.83 -2.59 3.54
N LEU A 94 20.24 -2.41 2.36
CA LEU A 94 19.07 -3.18 1.93
C LEU A 94 19.39 -4.67 1.71
N GLU A 95 20.60 -5.01 1.26
CA GLU A 95 21.03 -6.40 1.08
C GLU A 95 21.26 -7.11 2.43
N THR A 96 21.73 -6.38 3.43
CA THR A 96 22.10 -6.92 4.75
C THR A 96 20.99 -6.78 5.80
N THR A 97 19.91 -6.05 5.51
CA THR A 97 18.78 -5.88 6.43
C THR A 97 18.13 -7.22 6.80
N SER A 98 17.76 -7.40 8.06
CA SER A 98 16.95 -8.54 8.53
C SER A 98 15.45 -8.34 8.26
N ASN A 99 15.04 -7.16 7.79
CA ASN A 99 13.65 -6.86 7.48
C ASN A 99 13.28 -7.42 6.09
N GLU A 100 12.67 -8.60 6.06
CA GLU A 100 12.26 -9.27 4.82
C GLU A 100 11.24 -8.45 4.01
N TYR A 101 10.37 -7.68 4.67
CA TYR A 101 9.42 -6.78 4.00
C TYR A 101 10.13 -5.63 3.30
N LEU A 102 11.13 -5.02 3.94
CA LEU A 102 11.93 -3.96 3.34
C LEU A 102 12.73 -4.48 2.13
N ARG A 103 13.29 -5.69 2.22
CA ARG A 103 14.01 -6.32 1.11
C ARG A 103 13.07 -6.65 -0.05
N SER A 104 11.90 -7.23 0.23
CA SER A 104 10.87 -7.51 -0.78
C SER A 104 10.41 -6.23 -1.47
N PHE A 105 10.12 -5.20 -0.67
CA PHE A 105 9.72 -3.87 -1.15
C PHE A 105 10.79 -3.23 -2.06
N ALA A 106 12.06 -3.31 -1.68
CA ALA A 106 13.18 -2.86 -2.52
C ALA A 106 13.24 -3.62 -3.85
N GLY A 107 13.03 -4.94 -3.82
CA GLY A 107 12.96 -5.79 -5.01
C GLY A 107 11.82 -5.41 -5.96
N ILE A 108 10.64 -5.07 -5.43
CA ILE A 108 9.47 -4.65 -6.21
C ILE A 108 9.72 -3.28 -6.88
N LEU A 109 10.38 -2.35 -6.19
CA LEU A 109 10.66 -1.01 -6.72
C LEU A 109 11.79 -0.99 -7.77
N GLN A 110 12.63 -2.03 -7.84
CA GLN A 110 13.72 -2.20 -8.82
C GLN A 110 14.62 -0.95 -8.98
N GLY A 111 14.81 -0.17 -7.92
CA GLY A 111 15.64 1.05 -7.94
C GLY A 111 15.04 2.25 -8.70
N SER A 112 13.78 2.18 -9.13
CA SER A 112 13.09 3.30 -9.79
C SER A 112 12.89 4.52 -8.88
N THR A 113 12.80 4.29 -7.56
CA THR A 113 12.63 5.32 -6.54
C THR A 113 13.61 5.05 -5.40
N PRO A 114 14.30 6.08 -4.85
CA PRO A 114 15.14 5.91 -3.68
C PRO A 114 14.31 5.46 -2.48
N LEU A 115 14.63 4.29 -1.91
CA LEU A 115 14.10 3.90 -0.61
C LEU A 115 14.75 4.80 0.44
N ARG A 116 13.92 5.35 1.30
CA ARG A 116 14.29 6.26 2.41
C ARG A 116 13.84 5.65 3.74
N ARG A 117 14.46 6.08 4.85
CA ARG A 117 14.20 5.54 6.20
C ARG A 117 12.72 5.49 6.58
N TYR A 118 11.93 6.49 6.19
CA TYR A 118 10.49 6.47 6.48
C TYR A 118 9.74 5.27 5.87
N HIS A 119 10.25 4.65 4.80
CA HIS A 119 9.59 3.51 4.17
C HIS A 119 9.54 2.28 5.10
N GLU A 120 10.49 2.13 6.02
CA GLU A 120 10.43 1.07 7.03
C GLU A 120 9.19 1.22 7.92
N LYS A 121 8.92 2.44 8.39
CA LYS A 121 7.73 2.75 9.20
C LYS A 121 6.45 2.67 8.38
N ALA A 122 6.51 3.08 7.11
CA ALA A 122 5.37 2.97 6.20
C ALA A 122 4.99 1.51 5.95
N LEU A 123 5.98 0.62 5.77
CA LEU A 123 5.77 -0.82 5.65
C LEU A 123 5.19 -1.43 6.93
N GLU A 124 5.70 -1.04 8.10
CA GLU A 124 5.16 -1.50 9.38
C GLU A 124 3.69 -1.07 9.58
N ALA A 125 3.39 0.20 9.32
CA ALA A 125 2.03 0.73 9.38
C ALA A 125 1.09 0.03 8.38
N ALA A 126 1.56 -0.18 7.14
CA ALA A 126 0.81 -0.89 6.12
C ALA A 126 0.52 -2.34 6.54
N ALA A 127 1.52 -3.05 7.09
CA ALA A 127 1.38 -4.42 7.54
C ALA A 127 0.37 -4.56 8.70
N LEU A 128 0.37 -3.62 9.65
CA LEU A 128 -0.60 -3.60 10.75
C LEU A 128 -2.04 -3.42 10.25
N GLU A 129 -2.26 -2.48 9.33
CA GLU A 129 -3.56 -2.21 8.72
C GLU A 129 -4.05 -3.41 7.88
N VAL A 130 -3.16 -4.01 7.09
CA VAL A 130 -3.47 -5.23 6.32
C VAL A 130 -3.82 -6.38 7.27
N SER A 131 -3.06 -6.57 8.35
CA SER A 131 -3.31 -7.61 9.35
C SER A 131 -4.69 -7.45 10.02
N ALA A 132 -5.08 -6.22 10.36
CA ALA A 132 -6.39 -5.94 10.92
C ALA A 132 -7.53 -6.31 9.96
N VAL A 133 -7.36 -6.02 8.67
CA VAL A 133 -8.34 -6.40 7.63
C VAL A 133 -8.36 -7.92 7.42
N GLN A 134 -7.21 -8.57 7.35
CA GLN A 134 -7.08 -10.03 7.26
C GLN A 134 -7.81 -10.74 8.41
N GLN A 135 -7.62 -10.27 9.64
CA GLN A 135 -8.34 -10.78 10.81
C GLN A 135 -9.85 -10.61 10.69
N ARG A 136 -10.33 -9.43 10.28
CA ARG A 136 -11.76 -9.14 10.18
C ARG A 136 -12.46 -10.03 9.15
N TYR A 137 -11.81 -10.28 8.02
CA TYR A 137 -12.36 -11.09 6.93
C TYR A 137 -12.04 -12.59 7.07
N GLY A 138 -11.24 -12.99 8.07
CA GLY A 138 -10.87 -14.38 8.29
C GLY A 138 -10.06 -15.01 7.14
N SER A 139 -9.31 -14.20 6.40
CA SER A 139 -8.49 -14.64 5.26
C SER A 139 -7.06 -14.13 5.41
N PRO A 140 -6.04 -14.99 5.21
CA PRO A 140 -4.65 -14.55 5.24
C PRO A 140 -4.23 -13.79 3.98
N SER A 141 -5.01 -13.84 2.90
CA SER A 141 -4.67 -13.18 1.64
C SER A 141 -5.43 -11.87 1.48
N ILE A 142 -4.71 -10.75 1.42
CA ILE A 142 -5.30 -9.42 1.22
C ILE A 142 -5.87 -9.28 -0.20
N GLY A 143 -5.22 -9.85 -1.20
CA GLY A 143 -5.69 -9.93 -2.57
C GLY A 143 -7.01 -10.70 -2.67
N SER A 144 -7.15 -11.82 -1.97
CA SER A 144 -8.42 -12.56 -1.93
C SER A 144 -9.55 -11.72 -1.32
N ILE A 145 -9.26 -10.98 -0.25
CA ILE A 145 -10.22 -10.06 0.39
C ILE A 145 -10.62 -8.96 -0.58
N LEU A 146 -9.66 -8.36 -1.27
CA LEU A 146 -9.92 -7.28 -2.23
C LEU A 146 -10.72 -7.77 -3.45
N ILE A 147 -10.45 -8.97 -3.96
CA ILE A 147 -11.29 -9.59 -5.01
C ILE A 147 -12.73 -9.72 -4.53
N HIS A 148 -12.92 -10.22 -3.30
CA HIS A 148 -14.25 -10.37 -2.71
C HIS A 148 -14.95 -9.02 -2.59
N VAL A 149 -14.32 -8.03 -1.97
CA VAL A 149 -14.83 -6.66 -1.82
C VAL A 149 -15.17 -6.04 -3.17
N CYS A 150 -14.32 -6.23 -4.19
CA CYS A 150 -14.59 -5.73 -5.55
C CYS A 150 -15.83 -6.37 -6.19
N LYS A 151 -16.03 -7.68 -5.96
CA LYS A 151 -17.14 -8.44 -6.55
C LYS A 151 -18.47 -8.21 -5.83
N THR A 152 -18.45 -7.99 -4.51
CA THR A 152 -19.69 -7.95 -3.70
C THR A 152 -20.04 -6.54 -3.24
N GLU A 153 -19.06 -5.72 -2.87
CA GLU A 153 -19.29 -4.45 -2.16
C GLU A 153 -19.13 -3.21 -3.02
N LEU A 154 -18.30 -3.27 -4.08
CA LEU A 154 -17.91 -2.10 -4.88
C LEU A 154 -18.67 -1.93 -6.20
N GLY A 155 -19.66 -2.77 -6.50
CA GLY A 155 -20.40 -2.70 -7.77
C GLY A 155 -21.07 -1.35 -8.05
N ASP A 156 -21.36 -0.56 -7.01
CA ASP A 156 -21.92 0.80 -7.07
C ASP A 156 -20.87 1.92 -7.19
N VAL A 157 -19.63 1.66 -6.75
CA VAL A 157 -18.49 2.60 -6.86
C VAL A 157 -17.85 2.47 -8.24
N LEU A 158 -17.71 1.24 -8.72
CA LEU A 158 -16.97 0.90 -9.91
C LEU A 158 -17.53 -0.45 -10.39
N PRO A 159 -18.17 -0.56 -11.58
CA PRO A 159 -18.70 -1.82 -12.09
C PRO A 159 -17.54 -2.73 -12.56
N LEU A 160 -16.67 -3.12 -11.63
CA LEU A 160 -15.49 -3.96 -11.84
C LEU A 160 -15.84 -5.45 -11.84
N GLY A 161 -17.12 -5.80 -11.63
CA GLY A 161 -17.59 -7.18 -11.76
C GLY A 161 -17.20 -7.80 -13.11
N SER A 162 -17.06 -7.00 -14.16
CA SER A 162 -16.60 -7.43 -15.49
C SER A 162 -15.08 -7.53 -15.65
N LEU A 163 -14.26 -7.00 -14.72
CA LEU A 163 -12.80 -7.15 -14.76
C LEU A 163 -12.32 -8.51 -14.22
N PHE A 164 -13.15 -9.17 -13.40
CA PHE A 164 -12.80 -10.43 -12.73
C PHE A 164 -13.76 -11.57 -13.08
N SER A 165 -14.46 -11.45 -14.22
CA SER A 165 -15.19 -12.56 -14.82
C SER A 165 -14.17 -13.59 -15.31
N ALA A 166 -14.13 -14.72 -14.60
CA ALA A 166 -13.52 -15.96 -15.08
C ALA A 166 -14.27 -16.47 -16.31
#